data_AF-A0A814G5R2-F1
#
_entry.id   AF-A0A814G5R2-F1
#
_cell.length_a   1.000
_cell.length_b   1.000
_cell.length_c   1.000
_cell.angle_alpha   90.00
_cell.angle_beta   90.00
_cell.angle_gamma   90.00
#
_symmetry.space_group_name_H-M   'P 1'
#
loop_
_entity.id
_entity.type
_entity.pdbx_description
1 polymer ?
#
loop_
_entity_poly.entity_id
_entity_poly.type
_entity_poly.pdbx_seq_one_letter_code
_entity_poly.pdbx_strand_id
1 'polypeptide(L)'
;MSAQQANITGNNQVAASHRVTDTFSSSRSYAPEYQVQTVYTTQRRLCEHLREEARRERTKVSVVCKDLVRYVTDHQSNDVLVVGFQSPKDNPFRDKQQCSLL
;
A
#
# COMPACT_ATOMS: atom_id res chain seq x y z
N MET A 1 -18.72 -28.00 -0.44
CA MET A 1 -17.26 -28.03 -0.20
C MET A 1 -16.61 -28.83 -1.33
N SER A 2 -16.10 -28.14 -2.35
CA SER A 2 -15.30 -28.64 -3.50
C SER A 2 -15.43 -27.60 -4.61
N ALA A 3 -14.44 -27.19 -5.40
CA ALA A 3 -12.99 -27.35 -5.43
C ALA A 3 -12.45 -26.20 -6.32
N GLN A 4 -11.15 -25.92 -6.19
CA GLN A 4 -10.33 -25.01 -7.01
C GLN A 4 -10.67 -24.98 -8.52
N GLN A 5 -10.52 -23.81 -9.15
CA GLN A 5 -9.55 -23.69 -10.26
C GLN A 5 -9.14 -22.24 -10.50
N ALA A 6 -7.86 -21.96 -10.31
CA ALA A 6 -7.17 -20.81 -10.89
C ALA A 6 -6.81 -21.17 -12.34
N ASN A 7 -6.92 -20.20 -13.25
CA ASN A 7 -6.23 -20.27 -14.53
C ASN A 7 -5.55 -18.93 -14.80
N ILE A 8 -4.24 -18.94 -14.57
CA ILE A 8 -3.27 -18.04 -15.19
C ILE A 8 -2.93 -18.68 -16.52
N THR A 9 -3.15 -17.99 -17.62
CA THR A 9 -2.48 -18.30 -18.90
C THR A 9 -2.13 -16.98 -19.55
N GLY A 10 -0.85 -16.63 -19.46
CA GLY A 10 -0.28 -15.58 -20.27
C GLY A 10 -0.32 -15.97 -21.74
N ASN A 11 -0.29 -14.97 -22.61
CA ASN A 11 0.42 -15.05 -23.88
C ASN A 11 0.78 -13.64 -24.30
N ASN A 12 2.06 -13.36 -24.15
CA ASN A 12 2.75 -12.24 -24.75
C ASN A 12 3.33 -12.73 -26.09
N GLN A 13 3.39 -11.83 -27.07
CA GLN A 13 4.11 -11.90 -28.35
C GLN A 13 3.49 -12.72 -29.50
N VAL A 14 2.95 -12.05 -30.53
CA VAL A 14 3.46 -12.19 -31.91
C VAL A 14 2.97 -11.07 -32.86
N ALA A 15 3.91 -10.61 -33.68
CA ALA A 15 3.75 -10.02 -35.02
C ALA A 15 3.32 -8.54 -35.14
N ALA A 16 4.29 -7.65 -34.98
CA ALA A 16 4.37 -6.48 -35.84
C ALA A 16 4.83 -6.94 -37.24
N SER A 17 4.08 -6.61 -38.30
CA SER A 17 4.61 -6.13 -39.60
C SER A 17 3.52 -6.10 -40.70
N HIS A 18 3.21 -4.87 -41.14
CA HIS A 18 2.76 -4.47 -42.48
C HIS A 18 1.55 -5.13 -43.15
N ARG A 19 0.42 -4.40 -43.17
CA ARG A 19 -0.19 -3.91 -44.42
C ARG A 19 -0.75 -2.50 -44.22
N VAL A 20 -0.20 -1.55 -44.96
CA VAL A 20 -0.79 -0.22 -45.14
C VAL A 20 -1.95 -0.37 -46.11
N THR A 21 -3.15 -0.07 -45.64
CA THR A 21 -4.28 0.29 -46.49
C THR A 21 -4.80 1.63 -45.99
N ASP A 22 -4.55 2.68 -46.78
CA ASP A 22 -5.18 3.98 -46.64
C ASP A 22 -6.69 3.84 -46.85
N THR A 23 -7.45 4.00 -45.76
CA THR A 23 -8.85 4.39 -45.80
C THR A 23 -9.08 5.49 -44.76
N PHE A 24 -9.03 6.74 -45.21
CA PHE A 24 -9.55 7.87 -44.45
C PHE A 24 -11.08 7.73 -44.41
N SER A 25 -11.63 7.19 -43.31
CA SER A 25 -12.98 7.47 -42.79
C SER A 25 -13.26 6.69 -41.49
N SER A 26 -13.70 7.43 -40.46
CA SER A 26 -14.39 6.96 -39.26
C SER A 26 -13.54 6.44 -38.09
N SER A 27 -12.57 7.26 -37.69
CA SER A 27 -11.88 7.19 -36.40
C SER A 27 -12.76 7.72 -35.24
N ARG A 28 -13.67 6.88 -34.75
CA ARG A 28 -14.08 6.85 -33.33
C ARG A 28 -15.00 5.65 -33.11
N SER A 29 -14.40 4.51 -32.82
CA SER A 29 -15.12 3.37 -32.25
C SER A 29 -15.75 3.86 -30.95
N TYR A 30 -17.07 3.99 -30.93
CA TYR A 30 -17.85 4.37 -29.76
C TYR A 30 -17.45 3.44 -28.61
N ALA A 31 -16.72 3.98 -27.63
CA ALA A 31 -16.61 3.30 -26.34
C ALA A 31 -18.06 3.11 -25.84
N PRO A 32 -18.44 1.91 -25.37
CA PRO A 32 -19.82 1.65 -25.00
C PRO A 32 -20.25 2.69 -23.96
N GLU A 33 -21.42 3.31 -24.12
CA GLU A 33 -21.90 4.44 -23.29
C GLU A 33 -21.81 4.13 -21.77
N TYR A 34 -21.94 2.86 -21.40
CA TYR A 34 -21.75 2.36 -20.05
C TYR A 34 -20.36 2.65 -19.46
N GLN A 35 -19.31 2.56 -20.28
CA GLN A 35 -17.94 2.80 -19.87
C GLN A 35 -17.65 4.29 -19.69
N VAL A 36 -18.33 5.16 -20.43
CA VAL A 36 -18.27 6.61 -20.23
C VAL A 36 -18.96 7.00 -18.92
N GLN A 37 -20.10 6.37 -18.61
CA GLN A 37 -20.84 6.60 -17.38
C GLN A 37 -20.07 6.15 -16.12
N THR A 38 -19.38 5.01 -16.18
CA THR A 38 -18.55 4.52 -15.04
C THR A 38 -17.31 5.37 -14.83
N VAL A 39 -16.67 5.86 -15.89
CA VAL A 39 -15.53 6.78 -15.78
C VAL A 39 -15.97 8.12 -15.18
N TYR A 40 -17.11 8.66 -15.63
CA TYR A 40 -17.65 9.91 -15.08
C TYR A 40 -17.95 9.79 -13.58
N THR A 41 -18.65 8.73 -13.17
CA THR A 41 -19.00 8.51 -11.75
C THR A 41 -17.75 8.29 -10.89
N THR A 42 -16.76 7.57 -11.39
CA THR A 42 -15.47 7.37 -10.70
C THR A 42 -14.72 8.70 -10.53
N GLN A 43 -14.68 9.52 -11.58
CA GLN A 43 -14.02 10.83 -11.54
C GLN A 43 -14.70 11.78 -10.56
N ARG A 44 -16.05 11.77 -10.50
CA ARG A 44 -16.81 12.58 -9.52
C ARG A 44 -16.46 12.19 -8.08
N ARG A 45 -16.47 10.88 -7.77
CA ARG A 45 -16.08 10.37 -6.45
C ARG A 45 -14.64 10.73 -6.09
N LEU A 46 -13.71 10.64 -7.05
CA LEU A 46 -12.32 11.04 -6.82
C LEU A 46 -12.20 12.54 -6.52
N CYS A 47 -12.90 13.39 -7.28
CA CYS A 47 -12.90 14.83 -7.01
C CYS A 47 -13.51 15.18 -5.66
N GLU A 48 -14.58 14.48 -5.25
CA GLU A 48 -15.17 14.62 -3.92
C GLU A 48 -14.17 14.22 -2.84
N HIS A 49 -13.50 13.06 -2.99
CA HIS A 49 -12.47 12.60 -2.07
C HIS A 49 -11.32 13.62 -1.93
N LEU A 50 -10.79 14.11 -3.05
CA LEU A 50 -9.70 15.08 -3.06
C LEU A 50 -10.11 16.42 -2.43
N ARG A 51 -11.37 16.84 -2.57
CA ARG A 51 -11.88 18.05 -1.92
C ARG A 51 -11.88 17.90 -0.40
N GLU A 52 -12.29 16.74 0.10
CA GLU A 52 -12.26 16.44 1.54
C GLU A 52 -10.83 16.33 2.07
N GLU A 53 -9.92 15.68 1.33
CA GLU A 53 -8.50 15.63 1.71
C GLU A 53 -7.83 17.01 1.70
N ALA A 54 -8.17 17.86 0.72
CA ALA A 54 -7.62 19.21 0.63
C ALA A 54 -8.07 20.10 1.80
N ARG A 55 -9.30 19.87 2.31
CA ARG A 55 -9.90 20.61 3.44
C ARG A 55 -9.33 20.22 4.81
N ARG A 56 -8.57 19.13 4.91
CA ARG A 56 -7.95 18.73 6.19
C ARG A 56 -6.98 19.79 6.69
N GLU A 57 -7.12 20.15 7.96
CA GLU A 57 -6.20 21.04 8.63
C GLU A 57 -4.82 20.41 8.75
N ARG A 58 -3.77 21.19 8.47
CA ARG A 58 -2.38 20.75 8.52
C ARG A 58 -1.66 21.42 9.67
N THR A 59 -0.90 20.65 10.42
CA THR A 59 0.03 21.16 11.43
C THR A 59 1.39 21.45 10.79
N LYS A 60 2.10 22.47 11.29
CA LYS A 60 3.47 22.75 10.83
C LYS A 60 4.37 21.55 11.10
N VAL A 61 5.15 21.15 10.10
CA VAL A 61 6.10 20.03 10.20
C VAL A 61 7.04 20.23 11.39
N SER A 62 7.52 21.45 11.62
CA SER A 62 8.39 21.75 12.75
C SER A 62 7.77 21.51 14.12
N VAL A 63 6.44 21.62 14.26
CA VAL A 63 5.72 21.31 15.50
C VAL A 63 5.60 19.80 15.65
N VAL A 64 5.12 19.11 14.61
CA VAL A 64 4.95 17.65 14.61
C VAL A 64 6.29 16.94 14.88
N CYS A 65 7.39 17.41 14.30
CA CYS A 65 8.72 16.86 14.56
C CYS A 65 9.12 16.99 16.03
N LYS A 66 8.83 18.12 16.68
CA LYS A 66 9.12 18.30 18.11
C LYS A 66 8.29 17.35 18.96
N ASP A 67 7.02 17.18 18.63
CA ASP A 67 6.11 16.29 19.35
C ASP A 67 6.55 14.82 19.21
N LEU A 68 6.96 14.41 17.99
CA LEU A 68 7.52 13.07 17.75
C LEU A 68 8.80 12.83 18.55
N VAL A 69 9.75 13.78 18.52
CA VAL A 69 11.00 13.66 19.28
C VAL A 69 10.71 13.57 20.78
N ARG A 70 9.79 14.39 21.29
CA ARG A 70 9.37 14.35 22.68
C ARG A 70 8.79 12.99 23.03
N TYR A 71 7.83 12.49 22.24
CA TYR A 71 7.20 11.21 22.49
C TYR A 71 8.23 10.07 22.55
N VAL A 72 9.15 10.02 21.59
CA VAL A 72 10.23 9.02 21.57
C VAL A 72 11.11 9.16 22.81
N THR A 73 11.53 10.38 23.16
CA THR A 73 12.39 10.64 24.32
C THR A 73 11.73 10.22 25.64
N ASP A 74 10.42 10.45 25.78
CA ASP A 74 9.65 10.11 26.98
C ASP A 74 9.49 8.59 27.14
N HIS A 75 9.52 7.82 26.04
CA HIS A 75 9.26 6.37 26.05
C HIS A 75 10.50 5.51 25.82
N GLN A 76 11.62 6.09 25.35
CA GLN A 76 12.83 5.33 25.01
C GLN A 76 13.38 4.51 26.17
N SER A 77 13.21 4.98 27.42
CA SER A 77 13.69 4.26 28.60
C SER A 77 12.98 2.93 28.84
N ASN A 78 11.75 2.81 28.32
CA ASN A 78 10.92 1.62 28.44
C ASN A 78 11.02 0.71 27.20
N ASP A 79 11.72 1.16 26.16
CA ASP A 79 11.96 0.39 24.96
C ASP A 79 13.10 -0.60 25.19
N VAL A 80 12.73 -1.88 25.31
CA VAL A 80 13.66 -2.99 25.53
C VAL A 80 14.63 -3.21 24.37
N LEU A 81 14.34 -2.69 23.18
CA LEU A 81 15.25 -2.77 22.03
C LEU A 81 16.29 -1.65 22.04
N VAL A 82 16.03 -0.56 22.76
CA VAL A 82 16.94 0.57 22.91
C VAL A 82 17.82 0.41 24.15
N VAL A 83 17.20 0.14 25.31
CA VAL A 83 17.90 0.04 26.61
C VAL A 83 18.39 -1.38 26.90
N GLY A 84 17.81 -2.38 26.25
CA GLY A 84 18.02 -3.78 26.57
C GLY A 84 17.10 -4.26 27.71
N PHE A 85 17.07 -5.57 27.91
CA PHE A 85 16.35 -6.16 29.05
C PHE A 85 17.12 -5.91 30.34
N GLN A 86 16.42 -5.49 31.40
CA GLN A 86 17.02 -5.27 32.73
C GLN A 86 17.58 -6.58 33.32
N SER A 87 16.92 -7.71 33.03
CA SER A 87 17.42 -9.04 33.32
C SER A 87 17.30 -9.93 32.08
N PRO A 88 18.28 -10.83 31.83
CA PRO A 88 18.14 -11.85 30.79
C PRO A 88 16.87 -12.69 30.94
N LYS A 89 16.33 -12.85 32.16
CA LYS A 89 15.10 -13.61 32.44
C LYS A 89 13.83 -12.93 31.93
N ASP A 90 13.86 -11.61 31.73
CA ASP A 90 12.72 -10.84 31.21
C ASP A 90 12.60 -10.98 29.69
N ASN A 91 13.66 -11.49 29.03
CA ASN A 91 13.62 -11.82 27.61
C ASN A 91 12.94 -13.18 27.40
N PRO A 92 11.71 -13.24 26.83
CA PRO A 92 11.02 -14.49 26.57
C PRO A 92 11.74 -15.37 25.52
N PHE A 93 12.67 -14.81 24.75
CA PHE A 93 13.47 -15.50 23.75
C PHE A 93 14.86 -15.92 24.27
N ARG A 94 15.12 -15.85 25.57
CA ARG A 94 16.39 -16.30 26.14
C ARG A 94 16.51 -17.83 26.09
N ASP A 95 17.72 -18.30 25.80
CA ASP A 95 18.07 -19.73 25.90
C ASP A 95 17.76 -20.28 27.29
N LYS A 96 16.99 -21.36 27.32
CA LYS A 96 16.69 -22.10 28.55
C LYS A 96 18.01 -22.61 29.12
N GLN A 97 18.35 -22.19 30.33
CA GLN A 97 19.47 -22.79 31.05
C GLN A 97 19.09 -24.25 31.31
N GLN A 98 19.81 -25.19 30.70
CA GLN A 98 19.68 -26.59 31.05
C GLN A 98 20.18 -26.73 32.49
N CYS A 99 19.29 -27.09 33.40
CA CYS A 99 19.69 -27.47 34.75
C CYS A 99 20.35 -28.85 34.65
N SER A 100 21.68 -28.91 34.74
CA SER A 100 22.39 -30.15 35.00
C SER A 100 22.19 -30.49 36.48
N LEU A 101 21.26 -31.42 36.76
CA LEU A 101 21.19 -32.10 38.05
C LEU A 101 22.53 -32.82 38.26
N LEU A 102 23.26 -32.41 39.29
CA LEU A 102 24.47 -33.09 39.80
C LEU A 102 24.08 -34.09 40.89
#